data_AF-A0ABD0QBI7-F1
#
_entry.id   AF-A0ABD0QBI7-F1
#
_cell.length_a   1.000
_cell.length_b   1.000
_cell.length_c   1.000
_cell.angle_alpha   90.00
_cell.angle_beta   90.00
_cell.angle_gamma   90.00
#
_symmetry.space_group_name_H-M   'P 1'
#
loop_
_entity.id
_entity.type
_entity.pdbx_description
1 polymer ?
#
loop_
_entity_poly.entity_id
_entity_poly.type
_entity_poly.pdbx_seq_one_letter_code
_entity_poly.pdbx_strand_id
1 'polypeptide(L)'
;IEIIPCSRVGHIFRGDNPYKFPKDRVKTVERNLARVAEVWLDEYKELFYGHGYHHLLDKSVTDIGNLTEQIELRKKLKCKSFKWYLDNVYPDLVAPLVKAEGLV
;
A
#
# COMPACT_ATOMS: atom_id res chain seq x y z
N ILE A 1 -3.42 14.10 -8.94
CA ILE A 1 -4.73 13.49 -8.59
C ILE A 1 -5.64 14.64 -8.26
N GLU A 2 -6.81 14.72 -8.88
CA GLU A 2 -7.71 15.87 -8.73
C GLU A 2 -9.15 15.37 -8.55
N ILE A 3 -9.90 16.04 -7.69
CA ILE A 3 -11.35 15.87 -7.57
C ILE A 3 -11.98 17.09 -8.24
N ILE A 4 -12.78 16.87 -9.29
CA ILE A 4 -13.41 17.95 -10.05
C ILE A 4 -14.83 18.18 -9.52
N PRO A 5 -15.11 19.28 -8.77
CA PRO A 5 -16.40 19.44 -8.09
C PRO A 5 -17.59 19.59 -9.06
N CYS A 6 -17.33 19.98 -10.31
CA CYS A 6 -18.37 20.14 -11.33
C CYS A 6 -18.79 18.81 -11.98
N SER A 7 -17.96 17.76 -11.90
CA SER A 7 -18.31 16.45 -12.42
C SER A 7 -18.99 15.64 -11.32
N ARG A 8 -20.22 15.18 -11.56
CA ARG A 8 -21.04 14.49 -10.56
C ARG A 8 -21.39 13.09 -11.04
N VAL A 9 -20.99 12.09 -10.26
CA VAL A 9 -21.34 10.68 -10.46
C VAL A 9 -21.84 10.13 -9.12
N GLY A 10 -23.03 9.53 -9.12
CA GLY A 10 -23.57 8.88 -7.92
C GLY A 10 -22.94 7.50 -7.71
N HIS A 11 -22.59 7.18 -6.46
CA HIS A 11 -22.09 5.86 -6.06
C HIS A 11 -22.91 5.33 -4.87
N ILE A 12 -23.39 4.08 -4.98
CA ILE A 12 -24.04 3.39 -3.87
C ILE A 12 -22.96 2.70 -3.04
N PHE A 13 -22.55 3.34 -1.94
CA PHE A 13 -21.62 2.75 -0.98
C PHE A 13 -22.25 1.53 -0.30
N ARG A 14 -21.43 0.48 -0.11
CA ARG A 14 -21.84 -0.79 0.50
C ARG A 14 -20.91 -1.10 1.67
N GLY A 15 -21.43 -1.77 2.69
CA GLY A 15 -20.63 -2.23 3.83
C GLY A 15 -19.84 -3.51 3.54
N ASP A 16 -20.24 -4.30 2.53
CA ASP A 16 -19.54 -5.53 2.13
C ASP A 16 -19.61 -5.77 0.61
N ASN A 17 -18.70 -6.60 0.12
CA ASN A 17 -18.61 -7.03 -1.26
C ASN A 17 -19.68 -8.09 -1.56
N PRO A 18 -20.52 -7.90 -2.58
CA PRO A 18 -21.60 -8.84 -2.92
C PRO A 18 -21.11 -10.08 -3.67
N TYR A 19 -19.85 -10.09 -4.12
CA TYR A 19 -19.26 -11.15 -4.93
C TYR A 19 -18.30 -12.01 -4.10
N LYS A 20 -18.15 -13.27 -4.52
CA LYS A 20 -17.22 -14.20 -3.89
C LYS A 20 -15.80 -13.89 -4.32
N PHE A 21 -14.88 -13.99 -3.38
CA PHE A 21 -13.45 -14.01 -3.68
C PHE A 21 -13.05 -15.46 -3.98
N PRO A 22 -12.23 -15.73 -5.03
CA PRO A 22 -11.74 -17.09 -5.32
C PRO A 22 -10.93 -17.69 -4.16
N LYS A 23 -10.28 -16.81 -3.39
CA LYS A 23 -9.66 -17.10 -2.10
C LYS A 23 -10.42 -16.35 -1.00
N ASP A 24 -9.82 -16.25 0.17
CA ASP A 24 -10.31 -15.37 1.23
C ASP A 24 -10.19 -13.87 0.85
N ARG A 25 -11.22 -13.09 1.19
CA ARG A 25 -11.29 -11.64 0.91
C ARG A 25 -10.16 -10.90 1.61
N VAL A 26 -9.98 -11.15 2.89
CA VAL A 26 -9.01 -10.45 3.74
C VAL A 26 -7.61 -10.74 3.21
N LYS A 27 -7.26 -12.01 3.01
CA LYS A 27 -5.97 -12.41 2.43
C LYS A 27 -5.70 -11.79 1.05
N THR A 28 -6.74 -11.65 0.22
CA THR A 28 -6.61 -11.02 -1.09
C THR A 28 -6.28 -9.53 -0.96
N VAL A 29 -7.00 -8.82 -0.09
CA VAL A 29 -6.77 -7.40 0.16
C VAL A 29 -5.39 -7.16 0.78
N GLU A 30 -5.03 -7.94 1.80
CA GLU A 30 -3.73 -7.87 2.47
C GLU A 30 -2.56 -8.12 1.52
N ARG A 31 -2.65 -9.16 0.68
CA ARG A 31 -1.66 -9.43 -0.37
C ARG A 31 -1.50 -8.22 -1.29
N ASN A 32 -2.61 -7.63 -1.73
CA ASN A 32 -2.56 -6.49 -2.65
C ASN A 32 -1.96 -5.24 -2.00
N LEU A 33 -2.29 -4.98 -0.73
CA LEU A 33 -1.70 -3.87 0.04
C LEU A 33 -0.19 -4.05 0.22
N ALA A 34 0.26 -5.25 0.62
CA ALA A 34 1.69 -5.54 0.76
C ALA A 34 2.45 -5.38 -0.57
N ARG A 35 1.87 -5.81 -1.69
CA ARG A 35 2.47 -5.58 -3.03
C ARG A 35 2.65 -4.09 -3.34
N VAL A 36 1.72 -3.23 -2.94
CA VAL A 36 1.87 -1.78 -3.08
C VAL A 36 2.95 -1.26 -2.14
N ALA A 37 2.94 -1.71 -0.88
CA ALA A 37 3.91 -1.31 0.13
C ALA A 37 5.35 -1.57 -0.31
N GLU A 38 5.63 -2.80 -0.76
CA GLU A 38 6.95 -3.22 -1.23
C GLU A 38 7.47 -2.45 -2.46
N VAL A 39 6.57 -1.98 -3.33
CA VAL A 39 6.96 -1.29 -4.56
C VAL A 39 7.08 0.22 -4.36
N TRP A 40 6.25 0.83 -3.52
CA TRP A 40 6.04 2.28 -3.53
C TRP A 40 6.37 3.01 -2.23
N LEU A 41 6.38 2.34 -1.08
CA LEU A 41 6.51 3.02 0.22
C LEU A 41 7.96 3.16 0.70
N ASP A 42 8.94 2.65 -0.04
CA ASP A 42 10.36 2.67 0.34
C ASP A 42 10.55 2.20 1.81
N GLU A 43 11.31 2.91 2.63
CA GLU A 43 11.49 2.62 4.06
C GLU A 43 10.22 2.81 4.91
N TYR A 44 9.21 3.52 4.41
CA TYR A 44 7.95 3.76 5.15
C TYR A 44 7.01 2.56 5.13
N LYS A 45 7.32 1.52 4.34
CA LYS A 45 6.58 0.24 4.41
C LYS A 45 6.65 -0.39 5.81
N GLU A 46 7.69 -0.07 6.58
CA GLU A 46 7.84 -0.51 7.97
C GLU A 46 6.72 0.03 8.87
N LEU A 47 6.24 1.26 8.63
CA LEU A 47 5.05 1.78 9.33
C LEU A 47 3.80 0.98 8.96
N PHE A 48 3.65 0.62 7.69
CA PHE A 48 2.54 -0.20 7.23
C PHE A 48 2.54 -1.57 7.93
N TYR A 49 3.69 -2.26 7.96
CA TYR A 49 3.80 -3.55 8.65
C TYR A 49 3.66 -3.42 10.17
N GLY A 50 4.23 -2.37 10.78
CA GLY A 50 4.13 -2.12 12.23
C GLY A 50 2.72 -1.75 12.69
N HIS A 51 1.90 -1.14 11.84
CA HIS A 51 0.53 -0.69 12.17
C HIS A 51 -0.54 -1.76 11.86
N GLY A 52 -0.30 -3.00 12.32
CA GLY A 52 -1.28 -4.08 12.29
C GLY A 52 -1.19 -5.06 11.12
N TYR A 53 -0.13 -4.99 10.31
CA TYR A 53 0.14 -5.94 9.21
C TYR A 53 1.41 -6.78 9.41
N HIS A 54 1.88 -6.92 10.64
CA HIS A 54 3.14 -7.59 10.96
C HIS A 54 3.15 -9.05 10.49
N HIS A 55 2.00 -9.73 10.50
CA HIS A 55 1.85 -11.10 9.99
C HIS A 55 2.13 -11.24 8.49
N LEU A 56 2.11 -10.14 7.72
CA LEU A 56 2.43 -10.15 6.30
C LEU A 56 3.93 -10.22 6.02
N LEU A 57 4.79 -9.96 7.03
CA LEU A 57 6.24 -10.15 6.91
C LEU A 57 6.60 -11.64 6.85
N ASP A 58 5.76 -12.51 7.42
CA ASP A 58 5.91 -13.94 7.32
C ASP A 58 5.48 -14.44 5.93
N LYS A 59 6.48 -14.72 5.09
CA LYS A 59 6.28 -15.26 3.73
C LYS A 59 5.58 -16.62 3.72
N SER A 60 5.59 -17.37 4.83
CA SER A 60 4.84 -18.62 4.95
C SER A 60 3.33 -18.37 5.14
N VAL A 61 2.96 -17.20 5.66
CA VAL A 61 1.57 -16.78 5.89
C VAL A 61 0.99 -16.11 4.64
N THR A 62 1.74 -15.21 4.00
CA THR A 62 1.29 -14.50 2.81
C THR A 62 2.36 -14.45 1.72
N ASP A 63 2.15 -15.22 0.65
CA ASP A 63 2.91 -15.07 -0.59
C ASP A 63 2.38 -13.88 -1.39
N ILE A 64 3.18 -12.81 -1.45
CA ILE A 64 2.90 -11.61 -2.24
C ILE A 64 3.29 -11.75 -3.71
N GLY A 65 4.00 -12.81 -4.09
CA GLY A 65 4.46 -13.09 -5.45
C GLY A 65 5.60 -12.19 -5.92
N ASN A 66 6.00 -12.37 -7.18
CA ASN A 66 7.07 -11.60 -7.82
C ASN A 66 6.62 -10.14 -8.07
N LEU A 67 7.53 -9.18 -7.83
CA LEU A 67 7.35 -7.73 -7.99
C LEU A 67 8.34 -7.07 -8.96
N THR A 68 9.19 -7.85 -9.63
CA THR A 68 10.26 -7.35 -10.50
C THR A 68 9.72 -6.42 -11.58
N GLU A 69 8.65 -6.78 -12.26
CA GLU A 69 8.07 -5.94 -13.32
C GLU A 69 7.62 -4.56 -12.79
N GLN A 70 7.03 -4.52 -11.59
CA GLN A 70 6.56 -3.28 -10.99
C GLN A 70 7.74 -2.40 -10.52
N ILE A 71 8.77 -3.03 -9.96
CA ILE A 71 10.01 -2.35 -9.54
C ILE A 71 10.74 -1.78 -10.77
N GLU A 72 10.89 -2.56 -11.84
CA GLU A 72 11.53 -2.12 -13.08
C GLU A 72 10.73 -1.01 -13.77
N LEU A 73 9.38 -1.08 -13.73
CA LEU A 73 8.55 0.01 -14.22
C LEU A 73 8.81 1.32 -13.45
N ARG A 74 8.86 1.25 -12.11
CA ARG A 74 9.14 2.42 -11.25
C ARG A 74 10.50 3.05 -11.59
N LYS A 75 11.52 2.21 -11.80
CA LYS A 75 12.87 2.65 -12.23
C LYS A 75 12.83 3.28 -13.62
N LYS A 76 12.21 2.61 -14.60
CA LYS A 76 12.12 3.06 -16.00
C LYS A 76 11.44 4.44 -16.11
N LEU A 77 10.39 4.65 -15.33
CA LEU A 77 9.65 5.92 -15.29
C LEU A 77 10.34 7.01 -14.45
N LYS A 78 11.48 6.70 -13.81
CA LYS A 78 12.23 7.62 -12.94
C LYS A 78 11.34 8.24 -11.85
N CYS A 79 10.48 7.42 -11.26
CA CYS A 79 9.56 7.86 -10.22
C CYS A 79 10.33 8.43 -9.01
N LYS A 80 9.70 9.38 -8.32
CA LYS A 80 10.24 9.95 -7.08
C LYS A 80 10.12 8.96 -5.92
N SER A 81 10.85 9.21 -4.84
CA SER A 81 10.76 8.44 -3.60
C SER A 81 9.44 8.70 -2.86
N PHE A 82 9.08 7.80 -1.95
CA PHE A 82 7.93 8.00 -1.07
C PHE A 82 8.14 9.15 -0.11
N LYS A 83 9.38 9.40 0.34
CA LYS A 83 9.71 10.62 1.07
C LYS A 83 9.31 11.88 0.29
N TRP A 84 9.64 11.95 -1.00
CA TRP A 84 9.21 13.08 -1.84
C TRP A 84 7.69 13.19 -1.90
N TYR A 85 6.96 12.07 -1.98
CA TYR A 85 5.50 12.07 -1.93
C TYR A 85 4.96 12.66 -0.62
N LEU A 86 5.50 12.26 0.53
CA LEU A 86 5.11 12.82 1.82
C LEU A 86 5.42 14.32 1.89
N ASP A 87 6.62 14.73 1.49
CA ASP A 87 7.05 16.12 1.58
C ASP A 87 6.28 17.06 0.61
N ASN A 88 5.77 16.55 -0.53
CA ASN A 88 5.24 17.39 -1.63
C ASN A 88 3.77 17.14 -1.99
N VAL A 89 3.22 15.96 -1.68
CA VAL A 89 1.86 15.56 -2.08
C VAL A 89 0.97 15.37 -0.87
N TYR A 90 1.47 14.79 0.23
CA TYR A 90 0.69 14.61 1.45
C TYR A 90 1.44 15.01 2.73
N PRO A 91 1.79 16.31 2.88
CA PRO A 91 2.61 16.80 4.00
C PRO A 91 1.90 16.75 5.36
N ASP A 92 0.57 16.70 5.38
CA ASP A 92 -0.21 16.61 6.61
C ASP A 92 -0.12 15.22 7.27
N LEU A 93 0.35 14.20 6.54
CA LEU A 93 0.54 12.87 7.08
C LEU A 93 1.82 12.80 7.90
N VAL A 94 1.67 12.70 9.23
CA VAL A 94 2.80 12.45 10.14
C VAL A 94 3.22 10.98 10.02
N ALA A 95 4.31 10.73 9.30
CA ALA A 95 4.88 9.40 9.08
C ALA A 95 6.35 9.34 9.55
N PRO A 96 6.62 9.08 10.84
CA PRO A 96 7.97 8.98 11.35
C PRO A 96 8.68 7.74 10.77
N LEU A 97 9.98 7.84 10.47
CA LEU A 97 10.75 6.66 10.10
C LEU A 97 10.92 5.76 11.34
N VAL A 98 10.19 4.66 11.38
CA VAL A 98 10.23 3.66 12.44
C VAL A 98 10.44 2.29 11.80
N LYS A 99 11.31 1.45 12.35
CA LYS A 99 11.46 0.05 11.92
C LYS A 99 10.34 -0.79 12.52
N ALA A 100 9.76 -1.73 11.75
CA ALA A 100 8.71 -2.61 12.25
C ALA A 100 9.24 -3.60 13.32
N GLU A 101 10.56 -3.79 13.37
CA GLU A 101 11.27 -4.38 14.49
C GLU A 101 11.23 -3.38 15.65
N GLY A 102 10.19 -3.46 16.48
CA GLY A 102 10.09 -2.62 17.67
C GLY A 102 11.35 -2.77 18.53
N LEU A 103 12.17 -1.72 18.56
CA LEU A 103 13.14 -1.32 19.59
C LEU A 103 14.02 -0.18 19.02
N VAL A 104 14.02 0.97 19.70
CA VAL A 104 15.31 1.58 20.09
C VAL A 104 15.70 0.90 21.39
#